data_AF-A0A1G6QA07-F1
#
_entry.id   AF-A0A1G6QA07-F1
#
_cell.length_a   1.000
_cell.length_b   1.000
_cell.length_c   1.000
_cell.angle_alpha   90.00
_cell.angle_beta   90.00
_cell.angle_gamma   90.00
#
_symmetry.space_group_name_H-M   'P 1'
#
loop_
_entity.id
_entity.type
_entity.pdbx_description
1 polymer ?
#
loop_
_entity_poly.entity_id
_entity_poly.type
_entity_poly.pdbx_seq_one_letter_code
_entity_poly.pdbx_strand_id
1 'polypeptide(L)' 'MQRLTEYRGYAIHVDLVSTSKDMFDTWFQVERTDGSRGVVPFGKRMKVMGSPFSRRWAHLVGELAGRDAVDLMIEDD' A
#
# COMPACT_ATOMS: atom_id res chain seq x y z
N MET A 1 -2.67 -0.62 -12.59
CA MET A 1 -1.67 -1.72 -12.53
C MET A 1 -1.48 -2.08 -11.08
N GLN A 2 -1.48 -3.36 -10.72
CA GLN A 2 -1.53 -3.79 -9.32
C GLN A 2 -0.31 -4.65 -8.98
N ARG A 3 0.17 -4.53 -7.75
CA ARG A 3 1.14 -5.44 -7.14
C ARG A 3 0.63 -5.84 -5.76
N LEU A 4 0.74 -7.12 -5.43
CA LEU A 4 0.48 -7.65 -4.11
C LEU A 4 1.79 -8.15 -3.52
N THR A 5 2.06 -7.79 -2.28
CA THR A 5 3.19 -8.31 -1.49
C THR A 5 2.73 -8.64 -0.08
N GLU A 6 3.36 -9.62 0.55
CA GLU A 6 3.11 -9.93 1.96
C GLU A 6 4.23 -9.38 2.85
N TYR A 7 3.84 -8.88 4.02
CA TYR A 7 4.76 -8.40 5.04
C TYR A 7 4.17 -8.65 6.43
N ARG A 8 4.89 -9.42 7.27
CA ARG A 8 4.53 -9.70 8.68
C ARG A 8 3.08 -10.19 8.91
N GLY A 9 2.54 -10.99 8.01
CA GLY A 9 1.16 -11.50 8.12
C GLY A 9 0.08 -10.55 7.58
N TYR A 10 0.49 -9.55 6.80
CA TYR A 10 -0.39 -8.62 6.12
C TYR A 10 -0.12 -8.63 4.61
N ALA A 11 -1.20 -8.59 3.84
CA ALA A 11 -1.21 -8.33 2.42
C ALA A 11 -1.17 -6.81 2.17
N ILE A 12 -0.24 -6.36 1.34
CA ILE A 12 -0.10 -4.98 0.87
C ILE A 12 -0.46 -4.96 -0.61
N HIS A 13 -1.57 -4.32 -0.94
CA HIS A 13 -2.00 -4.07 -2.30
C HIS A 13 -1.51 -2.69 -2.73
N VAL A 14 -0.74 -2.62 -3.81
CA VAL A 14 -0.27 -1.36 -4.42
C VAL A 14 -0.96 -1.18 -5.76
N ASP A 15 -1.72 -0.10 -5.90
CA ASP A 15 -2.43 0.26 -7.12
C ASP A 15 -1.85 1.52 -7.74
N LEU A 16 -1.46 1.40 -9.01
CA LEU A 16 -0.99 2.51 -9.83
C LEU A 16 -2.07 2.97 -10.79
N VAL A 17 -2.42 4.25 -10.71
CA VAL A 17 -3.36 4.94 -11.58
C VAL A 17 -2.57 5.87 -12.51
N SER A 18 -2.65 5.65 -13.82
CA SER A 18 -1.93 6.48 -14.79
C SER A 18 -2.45 7.91 -14.76
N THR A 19 -1.54 8.89 -14.76
CA THR A 19 -1.87 10.33 -14.76
C THR A 19 -1.40 11.00 -16.03
N SER A 20 -0.14 10.76 -16.41
CA SER A 20 0.49 11.20 -17.65
C SER A 20 1.49 10.15 -18.12
N LYS A 21 2.19 10.41 -19.23
CA LYS A 21 3.14 9.45 -19.82
C LYS A 21 4.15 8.98 -18.76
N ASP A 22 4.13 7.68 -18.49
CA ASP A 22 5.00 6.98 -17.54
C ASP A 22 4.92 7.45 -16.08
N MET A 23 3.87 8.19 -15.71
CA MET A 23 3.66 8.75 -14.37
C MET A 23 2.36 8.25 -13.74
N PHE A 24 2.44 7.84 -12.47
CA PHE A 24 1.36 7.13 -11.79
C PHE A 24 1.07 7.69 -10.40
N ASP A 25 -0.18 8.03 -10.15
CA ASP A 25 -0.69 8.15 -8.80
C ASP A 25 -0.61 6.78 -8.11
N THR A 26 -0.01 6.76 -6.93
CA THR A 26 0.26 5.53 -6.19
C THR A 26 -0.71 5.44 -5.03
N TRP A 27 -1.34 4.30 -4.88
CA TRP A 27 -2.25 3.99 -3.79
C TRP A 27 -1.83 2.68 -3.14
N PHE A 28 -2.10 2.54 -1.85
CA PHE A 28 -1.89 1.28 -1.15
C PHE A 28 -3.07 0.92 -0.26
N GLN A 29 -3.19 -0.35 0.09
CA GLN A 29 -4.18 -0.90 1.01
C GLN A 29 -3.54 -2.07 1.75
N VAL A 30 -3.82 -2.15 3.05
CA VAL A 30 -3.30 -3.21 3.93
C VAL A 30 -4.45 -4.05 4.45
N GLU A 31 -4.29 -5.36 4.40
CA GLU A 31 -5.25 -6.36 4.89
C GLU A 31 -4.50 -7.46 5.65
N ARG A 32 -5.10 -8.05 6.70
CA ARG A 32 -4.52 -9.25 7.30
C ARG A 32 -4.69 -10.44 6.36
N THR A 33 -3.63 -11.24 6.20
CA THR A 33 -3.70 -12.47 5.37
C THR A 33 -4.58 -13.56 5.97
N ASP A 34 -4.85 -13.53 7.27
CA ASP A 34 -5.74 -14.48 7.95
C ASP A 34 -7.24 -14.13 7.84
N GLY A 35 -7.58 -13.02 7.18
CA GLY A 35 -8.96 -12.57 6.98
C GLY A 35 -9.62 -11.97 8.22
N SER A 36 -8.90 -11.79 9.34
CA SER A 36 -9.44 -11.15 10.54
C SER A 36 -9.57 -9.63 10.34
N ARG A 37 -10.77 -9.08 10.59
CA ARG A 37 -11.04 -7.63 10.55
C ARG A 37 -10.74 -7.02 11.92
N GLY A 38 -9.56 -6.42 12.08
CA GLY A 38 -9.18 -5.65 13.28
C GLY A 38 -9.75 -4.21 13.32
N VAL A 39 -9.36 -3.44 14.34
CA VAL A 39 -9.91 -2.10 14.68
C VAL A 39 -9.31 -0.93 13.87
N VAL A 40 -8.19 -1.15 13.17
CA VAL A 40 -7.54 -0.17 12.27
C VAL A 40 -8.30 -0.14 10.92
N PRO A 41 -8.26 0.91 10.06
CA PRO A 41 -8.96 0.88 8.76
C PRO A 41 -8.31 -0.11 7.77
N PHE A 42 -8.37 -1.41 8.11
CA PHE A 42 -8.10 -2.51 7.20
C PHE A 42 -9.00 -2.38 5.99
N GLY A 43 -8.40 -2.51 4.82
CA GLY A 43 -9.12 -2.43 3.55
C GLY A 43 -9.43 -1.01 3.06
N LYS A 44 -9.08 0.07 3.79
CA LYS A 44 -9.18 1.42 3.22
C LYS A 44 -7.99 1.70 2.31
N ARG A 45 -8.29 1.94 1.04
CA ARG A 45 -7.30 2.38 0.06
C ARG A 45 -6.84 3.82 0.35
N MET A 46 -5.54 4.01 0.48
CA MET A 46 -4.88 5.28 0.79
C MET A 46 -4.01 5.75 -0.36
N LYS A 47 -4.04 7.05 -0.67
CA LYS A 47 -3.13 7.66 -1.65
C LYS A 47 -1.77 7.91 -1.00
N VAL A 48 -0.69 7.52 -1.66
CA VAL A 48 0.67 7.84 -1.25
C VAL A 48 0.93 9.31 -1.54
N MET A 49 1.34 10.06 -0.52
CA MET A 49 1.70 11.47 -0.65
C MET A 49 2.92 11.65 -1.56
N GLY A 50 2.93 12.72 -2.36
CA GLY A 50 4.02 13.03 -3.29
C GLY A 50 3.92 12.36 -4.66
N SER A 51 2.88 11.55 -4.92
CA SER A 51 2.59 11.07 -6.26
C SER A 51 2.20 12.23 -7.21
N PRO A 52 2.37 12.09 -8.54
CA PRO A 52 2.69 10.87 -9.27
C PRO A 52 4.18 10.54 -9.34
N PHE A 53 4.51 9.25 -9.45
CA PHE A 53 5.87 8.73 -9.62
C PHE A 53 6.04 7.95 -10.92
N SER A 54 7.28 7.75 -11.38
CA SER A 54 7.57 6.80 -12.44
C SER A 54 7.29 5.37 -11.99
N ARG A 55 6.93 4.45 -12.90
CA ARG A 55 6.41 3.11 -12.55
C ARG A 55 7.21 2.35 -11.47
N ARG A 56 8.55 2.31 -11.59
CA ARG A 56 9.40 1.59 -10.63
C ARG A 56 9.35 2.25 -9.25
N TRP A 57 9.40 3.58 -9.20
CA TRP A 57 9.27 4.35 -7.96
C TRP A 57 7.87 4.22 -7.36
N ALA A 58 6.83 4.28 -8.19
CA ALA A 58 5.45 4.13 -7.78
C ALA A 58 5.22 2.80 -7.05
N HIS A 59 5.73 1.69 -7.58
CA HIS A 59 5.67 0.40 -6.89
C HIS A 59 6.51 0.37 -5.61
N LEU A 60 7.74 0.89 -5.63
CA LEU A 60 8.63 0.88 -4.47
C LEU A 60 8.06 1.70 -3.30
N VAL A 61 7.64 2.94 -3.56
CA VAL A 61 7.12 3.83 -2.51
C VAL A 61 5.79 3.32 -1.99
N GLY A 62 4.92 2.77 -2.85
CA GLY A 62 3.67 2.13 -2.41
C GLY A 62 3.92 0.94 -1.49
N GLU A 63 4.92 0.11 -1.79
CA GLU A 63 5.29 -1.03 -0.96
C GLU A 63 5.88 -0.57 0.39
N LEU A 64 6.76 0.43 0.39
CA LEU A 64 7.34 1.01 1.61
C LEU A 64 6.27 1.66 2.52
N ALA A 65 5.35 2.43 1.94
CA ALA A 65 4.25 3.04 2.68
C ALA A 65 3.32 1.98 3.31
N GLY A 66 3.06 0.87 2.59
CA GLY A 66 2.30 -0.24 3.13
C GLY A 66 3.01 -0.95 4.29
N ARG A 67 4.33 -1.14 4.21
CA ARG A 67 5.12 -1.75 5.29
C ARG A 67 5.17 -0.86 6.54
N ASP A 68 5.38 0.44 6.36
CA ASP A 68 5.34 1.43 7.45
C ASP A 68 3.98 1.41 8.17
N ALA A 69 2.88 1.37 7.41
CA ALA A 69 1.54 1.23 7.97
C ALA A 69 1.34 -0.08 8.75
N VAL A 70 1.90 -1.20 8.28
CA VAL A 70 1.87 -2.49 9.00
C VAL A 70 2.67 -2.41 10.29
N ASP A 71 3.85 -1.79 10.27
CA ASP A 71 4.69 -1.68 11.46
C ASP A 71 4.02 -0.82 12.55
N LEU A 72 3.38 0.30 12.16
CA LEU A 72 2.54 1.10 13.08
C LEU A 72 1.36 0.30 13.65
N MET A 73 0.68 -0.51 12.82
CA MET A 73 -0.43 -1.36 13.27
C MET A 73 0.00 -2.41 14.30
N ILE A 74 1.24 -2.91 14.22
CA ILE A 74 1.77 -3.90 15.15
C ILE A 74 2.29 -3.22 16.42
N GLU A 75 2.83 -2.01 16.35
CA GLU A 75 3.24 -1.26 17.54
C GLU A 75 2.06 -0.84 18.43
N ASP A 76 0.88 -0.64 17.85
CA ASP A 76 -0.35 -0.25 18.55
C ASP A 76 -1.12 -1.44 19.20
N ASP A 77 -0.79 -2.71 18.87
CA ASP A 77 -1.49 -3.94 19.32
C ASP A 77 -0.75 -4.60 20.52
#